data_AF-A0A821F2H5-F1
#
_entry.id   AF-A0A821F2H5-F1
#
_cell.length_a   1.000
_cell.length_b   1.000
_cell.length_c   1.000
_cell.angle_alpha   90.00
_cell.angle_beta   90.00
_cell.angle_gamma   90.00
#
_symmetry.space_group_name_H-M   'P 1'
#
loop_
_entity.id
_entity.type
_entity.pdbx_description
1 polymer ?
#
loop_
_entity_poly.entity_id
_entity_poly.type
_entity_poly.pdbx_seq_one_letter_code
_entity_poly.pdbx_strand_id
1 'polypeptide(L)'
;MGGPGVIDGTEHPETDNFLPCQFVIDGVTYSSSENYFQCAKTTNEQDREKILNSGPGNSCRLAGQTVGLRSDWESVKVDEMYKGNLAKFQQNEDLRKPLLESGTGPVHFTRSSPFWNHWNDLIMQRIRAELRQNGDKDARRATEIREARE
;
A
#
# COMPACT_ATOMS: atom_id res chain seq x y z
N MET A 1 -4.58 -1.08 -9.11
CA MET A 1 -3.70 -0.70 -7.99
C MET A 1 -2.95 -1.90 -7.40
N GLY A 2 -3.05 -3.11 -7.96
CA GLY A 2 -2.43 -4.33 -7.38
C GLY A 2 -1.06 -4.67 -7.96
N GLY A 3 -0.40 -5.64 -7.32
CA GLY A 3 0.92 -6.16 -7.67
C GLY A 3 0.89 -7.61 -8.17
N PRO A 4 1.93 -8.42 -7.85
CA PRO A 4 3.13 -8.04 -7.11
C PRO A 4 4.08 -7.15 -7.92
N GLY A 5 4.99 -6.48 -7.21
CA GLY A 5 6.17 -5.83 -7.79
C GLY A 5 7.30 -6.81 -8.06
N VAL A 6 8.17 -6.44 -8.98
CA VAL A 6 9.39 -7.16 -9.36
C VAL A 6 10.61 -6.38 -8.86
N ILE A 7 11.57 -7.08 -8.26
CA ILE A 7 12.83 -6.52 -7.76
C ILE A 7 13.95 -7.44 -8.24
N ASP A 8 14.92 -6.89 -8.97
CA ASP A 8 16.05 -7.63 -9.55
C ASP A 8 15.62 -8.91 -10.32
N GLY A 9 14.49 -8.83 -11.03
CA GLY A 9 13.92 -9.93 -11.83
C GLY A 9 13.10 -10.96 -11.06
N THR A 10 12.94 -10.80 -9.74
CA THR A 10 12.15 -11.69 -8.88
C THR A 10 10.83 -11.03 -8.51
N GLU A 11 9.72 -11.78 -8.58
CA GLU A 11 8.42 -11.31 -8.07
C GLU A 11 8.38 -11.39 -6.54
N HIS A 12 7.84 -10.35 -5.92
CA HIS A 12 7.71 -10.22 -4.47
C HIS A 12 6.23 -10.17 -4.06
N PRO A 13 5.57 -11.33 -3.82
CA PRO A 13 4.15 -11.43 -3.50
C PRO A 13 3.70 -10.53 -2.35
N GLU A 14 4.55 -10.33 -1.34
CA GLU A 14 4.34 -9.48 -0.18
C GLU A 14 4.01 -8.03 -0.55
N THR A 15 4.41 -7.58 -1.74
CA THR A 15 4.15 -6.22 -2.24
C THR A 15 2.77 -6.03 -2.88
N ASP A 16 1.98 -7.09 -3.05
CA ASP A 16 0.63 -6.97 -3.59
C ASP A 16 -0.33 -6.33 -2.56
N ASN A 17 -1.00 -5.24 -2.97
CA ASN A 17 -1.99 -4.53 -2.17
C ASN A 17 -3.22 -5.39 -1.85
N PHE A 18 -3.49 -6.43 -2.65
CA PHE A 18 -4.59 -7.36 -2.44
C PHE A 18 -4.23 -8.56 -1.55
N LEU A 19 -2.94 -8.73 -1.22
CA LEU A 19 -2.49 -9.86 -0.40
C LEU A 19 -3.21 -9.86 0.96
N PRO A 20 -3.87 -10.98 1.35
CA PRO A 20 -4.47 -11.12 2.66
C PRO A 20 -3.44 -10.93 3.78
N CYS A 21 -3.75 -10.04 4.71
CA CYS A 21 -2.96 -9.80 5.93
C CYS A 21 -3.86 -9.14 6.98
N GLN A 22 -3.37 -8.95 8.20
CA GLN A 22 -4.10 -8.18 9.21
C GLN A 22 -3.22 -7.08 9.78
N PHE A 23 -3.78 -5.89 9.90
CA PHE A 23 -3.13 -4.77 10.58
C PHE A 23 -4.19 -3.82 11.12
N VAL A 24 -3.83 -3.07 12.16
CA VAL A 24 -4.71 -2.14 12.86
C VAL A 24 -4.30 -0.70 12.56
N ILE A 25 -5.26 0.14 12.21
CA ILE A 25 -5.11 1.60 12.12
C ILE A 25 -6.29 2.23 12.84
N ASP A 26 -6.01 3.14 13.77
CA ASP A 26 -7.03 3.88 14.52
C ASP A 26 -8.07 2.97 15.22
N GLY A 27 -7.61 1.80 15.70
CA GLY A 27 -8.45 0.80 16.38
C GLY A 27 -9.26 -0.12 15.46
N VAL A 28 -9.17 0.05 14.14
CA VAL A 28 -9.86 -0.77 13.13
C VAL A 28 -8.91 -1.78 12.50
N THR A 29 -9.32 -3.05 12.43
CA THR A 29 -8.56 -4.13 11.80
C THR A 29 -8.91 -4.26 10.32
N TYR A 30 -7.91 -4.16 9.44
CA TYR A 30 -8.06 -4.30 8.00
C TYR A 30 -7.52 -5.63 7.50
N SER A 31 -8.09 -6.14 6.41
CA SER A 31 -7.75 -7.47 5.85
C SER A 31 -6.76 -7.45 4.68
N SER A 32 -6.43 -6.25 4.17
CA SER A 32 -5.40 -6.00 3.15
C SER A 32 -5.16 -4.49 3.00
N SER A 33 -4.09 -4.08 2.32
CA SER A 33 -3.86 -2.67 1.98
C SER A 33 -5.00 -2.11 1.12
N GLU A 34 -5.53 -2.92 0.19
CA GLU A 34 -6.71 -2.56 -0.60
C GLU A 34 -7.94 -2.34 0.27
N ASN A 35 -8.20 -3.24 1.23
CA ASN A 35 -9.35 -3.13 2.13
C ASN A 35 -9.30 -1.81 2.92
N TYR A 36 -8.13 -1.44 3.45
CA TYR A 36 -7.90 -0.13 4.05
C TYR A 36 -8.17 1.01 3.07
N PHE A 37 -7.56 0.98 1.89
CA PHE A 37 -7.68 2.05 0.89
C PHE A 37 -9.13 2.29 0.47
N GLN A 38 -9.89 1.22 0.23
CA GLN A 38 -11.29 1.31 -0.14
C GLN A 38 -12.14 1.83 1.03
N CYS A 39 -11.82 1.50 2.29
CA CYS A 39 -12.47 2.10 3.45
C CYS A 39 -12.14 3.60 3.59
N ALA A 40 -10.88 3.99 3.39
CA ALA A 40 -10.37 5.34 3.61
C ALA A 40 -10.99 6.40 2.69
N LYS A 41 -11.52 5.99 1.54
CA LYS A 41 -12.15 6.89 0.56
C LYS A 41 -13.61 7.20 0.82
N THR A 42 -14.26 6.45 1.71
CA THR A 42 -15.69 6.57 2.01
C THR A 42 -16.00 7.85 2.79
N THR A 43 -17.23 8.34 2.65
CA THR A 43 -17.75 9.54 3.33
C THR A 43 -18.68 9.22 4.50
N ASN A 44 -19.14 7.97 4.61
CA ASN A 44 -20.09 7.52 5.61
C ASN A 44 -19.69 6.15 6.18
N GLU A 45 -20.17 5.85 7.37
CA GLU A 45 -19.82 4.63 8.10
C GLU A 45 -20.42 3.38 7.47
N GLN A 46 -21.62 3.46 6.89
CA GLN A 46 -22.30 2.30 6.31
C GLN A 46 -21.51 1.71 5.12
N ASP A 47 -21.03 2.57 4.23
CA ASP A 47 -20.16 2.18 3.12
C ASP A 47 -18.82 1.63 3.62
N ARG A 48 -18.26 2.26 4.66
CA ARG A 48 -17.01 1.81 5.30
C ARG A 48 -17.14 0.41 5.86
N GLU A 49 -18.17 0.15 6.67
CA GLU A 49 -18.46 -1.16 7.26
C GLU A 49 -18.69 -2.22 6.18
N LYS A 50 -19.41 -1.89 5.11
CA LYS A 50 -19.63 -2.80 3.98
C LYS A 50 -18.31 -3.22 3.34
N ILE A 51 -17.40 -2.29 3.10
CA ILE A 51 -16.08 -2.58 2.52
C ILE A 51 -15.23 -3.36 3.52
N LEU A 52 -15.19 -2.94 4.78
CA LEU A 52 -14.42 -3.58 5.83
C LEU A 52 -14.74 -5.08 5.92
N ASN A 53 -16.04 -5.40 5.90
CA ASN A 53 -16.55 -6.77 6.00
C ASN A 53 -16.50 -7.57 4.68
N SER A 54 -16.06 -6.99 3.56
CA SER A 54 -15.98 -7.68 2.27
C SER A 54 -14.77 -8.61 2.13
N GLY A 55 -13.84 -8.58 3.11
CA GLY A 55 -12.62 -9.39 3.11
C GLY A 55 -11.54 -8.89 2.13
N PRO A 56 -10.42 -9.62 2.02
CA PRO A 56 -9.33 -9.26 1.12
C PRO A 56 -9.66 -9.57 -0.35
N GLY A 57 -8.82 -9.08 -1.26
CA GLY A 57 -8.94 -9.41 -2.68
C GLY A 57 -9.97 -8.55 -3.41
N ASN A 58 -10.53 -9.09 -4.48
CA ASN A 58 -11.28 -8.29 -5.45
C ASN A 58 -12.65 -7.79 -4.93
N SER A 59 -13.21 -8.42 -3.90
CA SER A 59 -14.48 -8.07 -3.27
C SER A 59 -14.46 -6.65 -2.70
N CYS A 60 -13.41 -6.26 -1.98
CA CYS A 60 -13.30 -4.92 -1.40
C CYS A 60 -13.18 -3.83 -2.47
N ARG A 61 -12.49 -4.11 -3.58
CA ARG A 61 -12.44 -3.20 -4.73
C ARG A 61 -13.82 -3.00 -5.35
N LEU A 62 -14.58 -4.08 -5.56
CA LEU A 62 -15.94 -4.00 -6.12
C LEU A 62 -16.88 -3.24 -5.18
N ALA A 63 -16.82 -3.51 -3.88
CA ALA A 63 -17.61 -2.80 -2.88
C ALA A 63 -17.28 -1.29 -2.86
N GLY A 64 -16.00 -0.94 -2.97
CA GLY A 64 -15.57 0.45 -3.01
C GLY A 64 -15.91 1.19 -4.31
N GLN A 65 -16.21 0.50 -5.43
CA GLN A 65 -16.55 1.20 -6.68
C GLN A 65 -17.91 1.92 -6.63
N THR A 66 -18.77 1.58 -5.68
CA THR A 66 -20.14 2.11 -5.60
C THR A 66 -20.34 3.19 -4.53
N VAL A 67 -19.28 3.59 -3.83
CA VAL A 67 -19.38 4.47 -2.65
C VAL A 67 -19.13 5.93 -2.99
N GLY A 68 -19.65 6.83 -2.16
CA GLY A 68 -19.35 8.25 -2.23
C GLY A 68 -17.90 8.53 -1.82
N LEU A 69 -17.14 9.20 -2.68
CA LEU A 69 -15.75 9.57 -2.43
C LEU A 69 -15.66 10.84 -1.57
N ARG A 70 -14.66 10.90 -0.70
CA ARG A 70 -14.26 12.15 -0.04
C ARG A 70 -13.92 13.22 -1.08
N SER A 71 -14.18 14.48 -0.76
CA SER A 71 -13.92 15.61 -1.65
C SER A 71 -12.43 15.84 -1.94
N ASP A 72 -11.56 15.45 -1.02
CA ASP A 72 -10.10 15.52 -1.13
C ASP A 72 -9.46 14.25 -1.72
N TRP A 73 -10.27 13.27 -2.13
CA TRP A 73 -9.78 11.92 -2.42
C TRP A 73 -8.65 11.88 -3.45
N GLU A 74 -8.78 12.64 -4.54
CA GLU A 74 -7.79 12.65 -5.61
C GLU A 74 -6.42 13.17 -5.15
N SER A 75 -6.37 14.07 -4.15
CA SER A 75 -5.12 14.60 -3.62
C SER A 75 -4.50 13.73 -2.52
N VAL A 76 -5.30 12.90 -1.83
CA VAL A 76 -4.83 12.10 -0.68
C VAL A 76 -4.68 10.61 -0.96
N LYS A 77 -5.23 10.08 -2.06
CA LYS A 77 -5.26 8.63 -2.35
C LYS A 77 -3.88 7.96 -2.31
N VAL A 78 -2.84 8.64 -2.79
CA VAL A 78 -1.47 8.08 -2.75
C VAL A 78 -0.96 7.96 -1.33
N ASP A 79 -1.21 8.97 -0.49
CA ASP A 79 -0.81 8.97 0.92
C ASP A 79 -1.57 7.90 1.70
N GLU A 80 -2.85 7.70 1.42
CA GLU A 80 -3.66 6.62 2.01
C GLU A 80 -3.14 5.24 1.60
N MET A 81 -2.76 5.06 0.33
CA MET A 81 -2.14 3.80 -0.12
C MET A 81 -0.81 3.51 0.57
N TYR A 82 0.01 4.55 0.75
CA TYR A 82 1.25 4.45 1.51
C TYR A 82 0.97 4.08 2.98
N LYS A 83 0.02 4.76 3.64
CA LYS A 83 -0.33 4.51 5.05
C LYS A 83 -0.79 3.06 5.27
N GLY A 84 -1.65 2.54 4.40
CA GLY A 84 -2.11 1.16 4.47
C GLY A 84 -0.96 0.15 4.30
N ASN A 85 -0.09 0.34 3.30
CA ASN A 85 1.04 -0.54 3.09
C ASN A 85 2.10 -0.45 4.20
N LEU A 86 2.38 0.74 4.71
CA LEU A 86 3.32 0.90 5.81
C LEU A 86 2.83 0.12 7.04
N ALA A 87 1.54 0.27 7.41
CA ALA A 87 0.97 -0.47 8.53
C ALA A 87 1.02 -1.99 8.32
N LYS A 88 0.71 -2.47 7.12
CA LYS A 88 0.88 -3.87 6.71
C LYS A 88 2.28 -4.37 7.02
N PHE A 89 3.33 -3.70 6.53
CA PHE A 89 4.70 -4.15 6.76
C PHE A 89 5.21 -3.90 8.19
N GLN A 90 4.71 -2.90 8.90
CA GLN A 90 5.09 -2.67 10.30
C GLN A 90 4.55 -3.77 11.23
N GLN A 91 3.35 -4.30 10.95
CA GLN A 91 2.64 -5.22 11.83
C GLN A 91 2.72 -6.69 11.40
N ASN A 92 3.19 -6.97 10.17
CA ASN A 92 3.34 -8.34 9.64
C ASN A 92 4.83 -8.60 9.34
N GLU A 93 5.54 -9.19 10.29
CA GLU A 93 6.99 -9.44 10.19
C GLU A 93 7.34 -10.43 9.07
N ASP A 94 6.48 -11.40 8.84
CA ASP A 94 6.55 -12.39 7.76
C ASP A 94 6.49 -11.76 6.37
N LEU A 95 5.82 -10.61 6.23
CA LEU A 95 5.78 -9.83 4.99
C LEU A 95 6.93 -8.81 4.93
N ARG A 96 7.31 -8.23 6.08
CA ARG A 96 8.40 -7.26 6.17
C ARG A 96 9.73 -7.87 5.79
N LYS A 97 10.05 -9.04 6.34
CA LYS A 97 11.34 -9.70 6.15
C LYS A 97 11.70 -9.90 4.67
N PRO A 98 10.88 -10.54 3.82
CA PRO A 98 11.20 -10.71 2.40
C PRO A 98 11.33 -9.38 1.66
N LEU A 99 10.54 -8.36 2.00
CA LEU A 99 10.71 -7.02 1.42
C LEU A 99 12.09 -6.42 1.77
N LEU A 100 12.55 -6.55 3.01
CA LEU A 100 13.88 -6.05 3.40
C LEU A 100 15.02 -6.85 2.78
N GLU A 101 14.82 -8.15 2.57
CA GLU A 101 15.78 -9.08 1.95
C GLU A 101 15.80 -8.98 0.41
N SER A 102 14.81 -8.35 -0.21
CA SER A 102 14.66 -8.18 -1.67
C SER A 102 15.76 -7.40 -2.41
N GLY A 103 16.86 -7.03 -1.74
CA GLY A 103 17.94 -6.26 -2.35
C GLY A 103 17.64 -4.77 -2.51
N THR A 104 18.60 -4.00 -3.01
CA THR A 104 18.51 -2.53 -3.10
C THR A 104 18.04 -2.01 -4.46
N GLY A 105 17.83 -2.90 -5.43
CA GLY A 105 17.39 -2.54 -6.79
C GLY A 105 16.01 -1.88 -6.82
N PRO A 106 15.67 -1.17 -7.92
CA PRO A 106 14.35 -0.55 -8.07
C PRO A 106 13.22 -1.60 -7.98
N VAL A 107 12.06 -1.15 -7.52
CA VAL A 107 10.83 -1.96 -7.50
C VAL A 107 10.02 -1.57 -8.73
N HIS A 108 9.48 -2.56 -9.45
CA HIS A 108 8.70 -2.33 -10.67
C HIS A 108 7.35 -3.07 -10.65
N PHE A 109 6.28 -2.32 -10.85
CA PHE A 109 4.91 -2.81 -10.98
C PHE A 109 4.44 -2.67 -12.42
N THR A 110 3.79 -3.70 -12.95
CA THR A 110 3.28 -3.73 -14.33
C THR A 110 1.83 -4.17 -14.44
N ARG A 111 1.24 -4.70 -13.36
CA ARG A 111 -0.08 -5.35 -13.35
C ARG A 111 -1.23 -4.41 -12.97
N SER A 112 -1.00 -3.10 -13.03
CA SER A 112 -1.97 -2.05 -12.70
C SER A 112 -1.99 -0.93 -13.75
N SER A 113 -2.81 0.10 -13.55
CA SER A 113 -2.80 1.29 -14.42
C SER A 113 -1.44 2.00 -14.37
N PRO A 114 -1.04 2.76 -15.41
CA PRO A 114 0.23 3.48 -15.43
C PRO A 114 0.46 4.36 -14.19
N PHE A 115 -0.60 5.07 -13.76
CA PHE A 115 -0.59 5.85 -12.52
C PHE A 115 -0.20 5.01 -11.30
N TRP A 116 -0.88 3.87 -11.10
CA TRP A 116 -0.64 3.03 -9.93
C TRP A 116 0.63 2.19 -10.03
N ASN A 117 1.09 1.85 -11.24
CA ASN A 117 2.40 1.22 -11.42
C ASN A 117 3.49 2.16 -10.90
N HIS A 118 3.51 3.40 -11.38
CA HIS A 118 4.47 4.42 -10.94
C HIS A 118 4.41 4.67 -9.43
N TRP A 119 3.22 4.87 -8.86
CA TRP A 119 3.11 5.13 -7.43
C TRP A 119 3.42 3.91 -6.57
N ASN A 120 3.07 2.69 -7.00
CA ASN A 120 3.44 1.49 -6.26
C ASN A 120 4.97 1.28 -6.26
N ASP A 121 5.67 1.57 -7.36
CA ASP A 121 7.15 1.56 -7.41
C ASP A 121 7.74 2.46 -6.33
N LEU A 122 7.24 3.69 -6.24
CA LEU A 122 7.72 4.70 -5.28
C LEU A 122 7.36 4.35 -3.83
N ILE A 123 6.10 3.96 -3.58
CA ILE A 123 5.61 3.60 -2.25
C ILE A 123 6.42 2.43 -1.69
N MET A 124 6.62 1.36 -2.47
CA MET A 124 7.38 0.19 -1.99
C MET A 124 8.84 0.52 -1.75
N GLN A 125 9.47 1.32 -2.63
CA GLN A 125 10.84 1.78 -2.40
C GLN A 125 10.97 2.61 -1.13
N ARG A 126 10.01 3.52 -0.89
CA ARG A 126 9.98 4.35 0.31
C ARG A 126 9.81 3.51 1.57
N ILE A 127 8.81 2.62 1.61
CA ILE A 127 8.58 1.75 2.77
C ILE A 127 9.81 0.88 3.05
N ARG A 128 10.39 0.27 2.01
CA ARG A 128 11.58 -0.57 2.16
C ARG A 128 12.76 0.23 2.72
N ALA A 129 12.95 1.48 2.29
CA ALA A 129 13.99 2.35 2.84
C ALA A 129 13.69 2.72 4.30
N GLU A 130 12.48 3.17 4.62
CA GLU A 130 12.09 3.56 5.98
C GLU A 130 12.21 2.39 6.98
N LEU A 131 11.89 1.16 6.57
CA LEU A 131 11.92 -0.01 7.44
C LEU A 131 13.29 -0.69 7.52
N ARG A 132 14.22 -0.44 6.59
CA ARG A 132 15.56 -1.04 6.60
C ARG A 132 16.45 -0.59 7.75
N GLN A 133 16.20 0.59 8.31
CA GLN A 133 16.97 1.16 9.42
C GLN A 133 18.50 1.20 9.19
N ASN A 134 18.99 1.14 7.94
CA ASN A 134 20.44 1.09 7.62
C ASN A 134 21.14 2.47 7.63
N GLY A 135 20.68 3.42 8.44
CA GLY A 135 21.26 4.76 8.59
C GLY A 135 20.93 5.76 7.48
N ASP A 136 21.74 6.82 7.36
CA ASP A 136 21.44 8.07 6.63
C ASP A 136 21.13 7.93 5.13
N LYS A 137 21.52 6.83 4.48
CA LYS A 137 21.25 6.63 3.04
C LYS A 137 19.78 6.31 2.79
N ASP A 138 19.21 5.40 3.57
CA ASP A 138 17.80 5.01 3.45
C ASP A 138 16.87 6.13 3.90
N ALA A 139 17.24 6.88 4.95
CA ALA A 139 16.52 8.07 5.39
C ALA A 139 16.45 9.17 4.31
N ARG A 140 17.57 9.41 3.61
CA ARG A 140 17.60 10.35 2.47
C ARG A 140 16.73 9.88 1.32
N ARG A 141 16.82 8.61 0.91
CA ARG A 141 15.98 8.06 -0.16
C ARG A 141 14.50 8.15 0.15
N ALA A 142 14.08 7.83 1.39
CA ALA A 142 12.70 7.98 1.81
C ALA A 142 12.22 9.44 1.74
N THR A 143 13.07 10.37 2.13
CA THR A 143 12.80 11.82 2.08
C THR A 143 12.66 12.30 0.63
N GLU A 144 13.60 11.93 -0.24
CA GLU A 144 13.57 12.26 -1.68
C GLU A 144 12.27 11.77 -2.34
N ILE A 145 11.86 10.52 -2.08
CA ILE A 145 10.62 9.96 -2.65
C ILE A 145 9.38 10.68 -2.09
N ARG A 146 9.39 11.06 -0.81
CA ARG A 146 8.30 11.82 -0.20
C ARG A 146 8.14 13.21 -0.81
N GLU A 147 9.25 13.83 -1.21
CA GLU A 147 9.30 15.21 -1.71
C GLU A 147 9.14 15.31 -3.23
N ALA A 148 9.38 14.24 -3.97
CA ALA A 148 9.22 14.15 -5.43
C ALA A 148 7.74 14.14 -5.90
N ARG A 149 6.84 14.91 -5.26
CA ARG A 149 5.37 14.90 -5.48
C ARG A 149 4.88 15.47 -6.83
N GLU A 150 5.64 15.34 -7.92
CA GLU A 150 5.24 15.77 -9.27
C GLU A 150 5.13 14.61 -10.25
#